data_AF-A0A7V4GY29-F1
#
_entry.id   AF-A0A7V4GY29-F1
#
_cell.length_a   1.000
_cell.length_b   1.000
_cell.length_c   1.000
_cell.angle_alpha   90.00
_cell.angle_beta   90.00
_cell.angle_gamma   90.00
#
_symmetry.space_group_name_H-M   'P 1'
#
loop_
_entity.id
_entity.type
_entity.pdbx_description
1 polymer ?
#
loop_
_entity_poly.entity_id
_entity_poly.type
_entity_poly.pdbx_seq_one_letter_code
_entity_poly.pdbx_strand_id
1 'polypeptide(L)'
;KKVHHPLILIQFLVFSHNQHQMKLARKLAKQLGADVFSVKIPQILDPARPEKVFPARGKWSRFSSSKQHQTHRPCHRMWTSPVITWDGFMLPCCFDKNAAYSYGNLNQSSFWEVWKGGKAMLFRQKVFYQIPSPEICLTCIE
;
A
#
# COMPACT_ATOMS: atom_id res chain seq x y z
N LYS A 1 8.34 7.38 -23.81
CA LYS A 1 9.78 7.68 -24.05
C LYS A 1 10.61 6.63 -23.32
N LYS A 2 11.50 5.92 -24.01
CA LYS A 2 12.51 5.08 -23.33
C LYS A 2 13.47 6.01 -22.60
N VAL A 3 13.77 5.71 -21.34
CA VAL A 3 14.73 6.44 -20.52
C VAL A 3 15.97 5.55 -20.41
N HIS A 4 17.16 6.10 -20.64
CA HIS A 4 18.42 5.35 -20.64
C HIS A 4 19.19 5.43 -19.32
N HIS A 5 18.57 6.01 -18.29
CA HIS A 5 19.12 6.12 -16.93
C HIS A 5 18.07 5.65 -15.91
N PRO A 6 18.49 5.23 -14.70
CA PRO A 6 17.57 5.02 -13.59
C PRO A 6 16.76 6.28 -13.32
N LEU A 7 15.46 6.11 -13.08
CA LEU A 7 14.61 7.21 -12.62
C LEU A 7 14.73 7.31 -11.10
N ILE A 8 15.17 8.47 -10.61
CA ILE A 8 15.30 8.76 -9.20
C ILE A 8 14.00 9.42 -8.71
N LEU A 9 13.29 8.71 -7.83
CA LEU A 9 12.08 9.19 -7.17
C LEU A 9 12.40 9.57 -5.73
N ILE A 10 12.14 10.82 -5.35
CA ILE A 10 12.14 11.23 -3.95
C ILE A 10 10.70 11.23 -3.43
N GLN A 11 10.44 10.41 -2.41
CA GLN A 11 9.15 10.33 -1.73
C GLN A 11 9.18 11.06 -0.38
N PHE A 12 8.22 11.96 -0.17
CA PHE A 12 8.03 12.68 1.08
C PHE A 12 6.82 12.11 1.84
N LEU A 13 7.04 11.55 3.03
CA LEU A 13 5.97 11.12 3.92
C LEU A 13 5.41 12.33 4.69
N VAL A 14 4.13 12.64 4.45
CA VAL A 14 3.48 13.83 5.02
C VAL A 14 2.76 13.52 6.33
N PHE A 15 3.01 14.35 7.34
CA PHE A 15 2.43 14.34 8.68
C PHE A 15 2.01 15.77 9.07
N SER A 16 1.20 15.92 10.13
CA SER A 16 0.81 17.25 10.62
C SER A 16 2.01 18.14 10.93
N HIS A 17 3.04 17.57 11.59
CA HIS A 17 4.21 18.33 12.05
C HIS A 17 5.18 18.72 10.91
N ASN A 18 5.11 18.09 9.73
CA ASN A 18 6.06 18.36 8.63
C ASN A 18 5.39 18.86 7.33
N GLN A 19 4.05 18.86 7.24
CA GLN A 19 3.32 19.26 6.02
C GLN A 19 3.69 20.67 5.51
N HIS A 20 4.06 21.57 6.42
CA HIS A 20 4.48 22.93 6.07
C HIS A 20 5.82 22.95 5.30
N GLN A 21 6.64 21.89 5.40
CA GLN A 21 7.93 21.74 4.75
C GLN A 21 7.83 21.16 3.33
N MET A 22 6.65 20.77 2.85
CA MET A 22 6.48 20.11 1.54
C MET A 22 7.05 20.94 0.37
N LYS A 23 6.89 22.27 0.42
CA LYS A 23 7.45 23.18 -0.61
C LYS A 23 8.99 23.11 -0.61
N LEU A 24 9.61 23.08 0.57
CA LEU A 24 11.05 22.97 0.72
C LEU A 24 11.54 21.58 0.27
N ALA A 25 10.86 20.51 0.67
CA ALA A 25 11.18 19.14 0.25
C ALA A 25 11.14 18.98 -1.28
N ARG A 26 10.15 19.59 -1.96
CA ARG A 26 10.08 19.61 -3.42
C ARG A 26 11.25 20.38 -4.04
N LYS A 27 11.64 21.52 -3.46
CA LYS A 27 12.79 22.30 -3.93
C LYS A 27 14.09 21.50 -3.78
N LEU A 28 14.28 20.86 -2.63
CA LEU A 28 15.43 20.00 -2.36
C LEU A 28 15.49 18.82 -3.36
N ALA A 29 14.37 18.15 -3.62
CA ALA A 29 14.33 17.06 -4.58
C ALA A 29 14.78 17.49 -5.99
N LYS A 30 14.37 18.70 -6.42
CA LYS A 30 14.83 19.30 -7.69
C LYS A 30 16.34 19.62 -7.65
N GLN A 31 16.85 20.16 -6.55
CA GLN A 31 18.28 20.48 -6.40
C GLN A 31 19.17 19.23 -6.41
N LEU A 32 18.68 18.12 -5.86
CA LEU A 32 19.36 16.82 -5.86
C LEU A 32 19.26 16.10 -7.21
N GLY A 33 18.55 16.66 -8.20
CA GLY A 33 18.42 16.07 -9.53
C GLY A 33 17.46 14.90 -9.62
N ALA A 34 16.47 14.78 -8.72
CA ALA A 34 15.47 13.73 -8.82
C ALA A 34 14.52 13.96 -10.01
N ASP A 35 14.19 12.88 -10.73
CA ASP A 35 13.27 12.89 -11.86
C ASP A 35 11.82 13.13 -11.41
N VAL A 36 11.45 12.58 -10.25
CA VAL A 36 10.08 12.63 -9.74
C VAL A 36 10.08 12.93 -8.24
N PHE A 37 9.20 13.85 -7.84
CA PHE A 37 8.86 14.09 -6.44
C PHE A 37 7.43 13.62 -6.16
N SER A 38 7.27 12.72 -5.19
CA SER A 38 5.96 12.19 -4.79
C SER A 38 5.72 12.43 -3.31
N VAL A 39 4.46 12.71 -2.96
CA VAL A 39 4.03 12.81 -1.56
C VAL A 39 3.27 11.54 -1.21
N LYS A 40 3.61 10.91 -0.10
CA LYS A 40 2.97 9.69 0.39
C LYS A 40 2.33 9.96 1.74
N ILE A 41 1.12 9.46 1.93
CA ILE A 41 0.44 9.53 3.22
C ILE A 41 0.82 8.27 4.02
N PRO A 42 1.27 8.37 5.28
CA PRO A 42 1.92 7.30 6.05
C PRO A 42 0.92 6.33 6.71
N GLN A 43 1.04 5.00 6.50
CA GLN A 43 0.11 4.00 7.10
C GLN A 43 0.29 3.95 8.62
N ILE A 44 -0.76 4.28 9.37
CA ILE A 44 -0.74 4.20 10.82
C ILE A 44 -1.39 2.87 11.20
N LEU A 45 -0.61 1.99 11.83
CA LEU A 45 -1.07 0.66 12.22
C LEU A 45 -1.65 0.62 13.64
N ASP A 46 -1.35 1.63 14.45
CA ASP A 46 -1.75 1.71 15.85
C ASP A 46 -3.07 2.52 15.97
N PRO A 47 -4.18 1.88 16.35
CA PRO A 47 -5.49 2.52 16.45
C PRO A 47 -5.60 3.50 17.62
N ALA A 48 -4.69 3.45 18.60
CA ALA A 48 -4.70 4.34 19.77
C ALA A 48 -4.01 5.69 19.51
N ARG A 49 -3.48 5.94 18.31
CA ARG A 49 -2.65 7.11 18.04
C ARG A 49 -3.43 8.42 17.89
N PRO A 50 -2.83 9.54 18.30
CA PRO A 50 -3.51 10.84 18.29
C PRO A 50 -3.73 11.36 16.86
N GLU A 51 -4.88 11.98 16.62
CA GLU A 51 -5.26 12.66 15.36
C GLU A 51 -4.17 13.63 14.85
N LYS A 52 -3.34 14.15 15.76
CA LYS A 52 -2.21 15.04 15.49
C LYS A 52 -1.13 14.46 14.57
N VAL A 53 -1.16 13.16 14.25
CA VAL A 53 -0.22 12.57 13.28
C VAL A 53 -0.67 12.82 11.83
N PHE A 54 -1.98 12.93 11.58
CA PHE A 54 -2.51 13.08 10.23
C PHE A 54 -2.30 14.50 9.68
N PRO A 55 -2.05 14.65 8.36
CA PRO A 55 -2.01 15.96 7.73
C PRO A 55 -3.32 16.70 7.95
N ALA A 56 -3.24 17.99 8.28
CA ALA A 56 -4.36 18.73 8.83
C ALA A 56 -5.48 19.06 7.81
N ARG A 57 -5.21 19.05 6.48
CA ARG A 57 -6.18 19.56 5.47
C ARG A 57 -6.07 18.91 4.08
N GLY A 58 -7.22 18.86 3.40
CA GLY A 58 -7.35 18.66 1.95
C GLY A 58 -7.05 17.24 1.46
N LYS A 59 -6.56 17.13 0.21
CA LYS A 59 -6.27 15.87 -0.50
C LYS A 59 -5.24 14.95 0.17
N TRP A 60 -4.60 15.41 1.25
CA TRP A 60 -3.59 14.68 2.01
C TRP A 60 -4.12 14.11 3.33
N SER A 61 -5.36 14.44 3.70
CA SER A 61 -6.06 13.73 4.77
C SER A 61 -6.56 12.39 4.24
N ARG A 62 -6.23 11.32 4.95
CA ARG A 62 -6.82 9.99 4.71
C ARG A 62 -8.28 9.89 5.12
N PHE A 63 -8.68 10.74 6.06
CA PHE A 63 -9.98 10.71 6.70
C PHE A 63 -10.85 11.90 6.27
N SER A 64 -10.62 12.50 5.09
CA SER A 64 -11.63 13.40 4.54
C SER A 64 -12.90 12.58 4.34
N SER A 65 -13.96 12.97 5.05
CA SER A 65 -15.21 12.26 5.36
C SER A 65 -16.09 11.81 4.18
N SER A 66 -15.54 11.69 2.97
CA SER A 66 -16.23 11.26 1.76
C SER A 66 -15.59 10.06 1.06
N LYS A 67 -14.52 9.47 1.60
CA LYS A 67 -13.93 8.22 1.10
C LYS A 67 -14.27 7.03 1.99
N GLN A 68 -15.55 6.85 2.32
CA GLN A 68 -16.04 5.47 2.34
C GLN A 68 -15.83 4.97 0.92
N HIS A 69 -14.81 4.14 0.70
CA HIS A 69 -14.66 3.46 -0.58
C HIS A 69 -15.94 2.65 -0.75
N GLN A 70 -16.85 3.16 -1.59
CA GLN A 70 -17.95 2.37 -2.12
C GLN A 70 -17.32 1.09 -2.67
N THR A 71 -17.86 -0.03 -2.21
CA THR A 71 -17.50 -1.42 -2.47
C THR A 71 -17.64 -1.83 -3.94
N HIS A 72 -17.41 -0.92 -4.88
CA HIS A 72 -17.88 -1.05 -6.26
C HIS A 72 -16.83 -1.51 -7.27
N ARG A 73 -15.58 -1.75 -6.87
CA ARG A 73 -14.59 -2.36 -7.77
C ARG A 73 -13.82 -3.48 -7.07
N PRO A 74 -13.76 -4.68 -7.67
CA PRO A 74 -12.94 -5.74 -7.13
C PRO A 74 -11.45 -5.33 -7.16
N CYS A 75 -10.77 -5.48 -6.04
CA CYS A 75 -9.35 -5.16 -5.93
C CYS A 75 -8.52 -6.08 -6.84
N HIS A 76 -7.86 -5.53 -7.87
CA HIS A 76 -7.05 -6.33 -8.80
C HIS A 76 -5.64 -6.67 -8.29
N ARG A 77 -5.17 -6.03 -7.21
CA ARG A 77 -3.77 -6.16 -6.75
C ARG A 77 -3.39 -7.60 -6.39
N MET A 78 -4.33 -8.39 -5.87
CA MET A 78 -4.10 -9.79 -5.52
C MET A 78 -3.94 -10.73 -6.74
N TRP A 79 -4.06 -10.22 -7.98
CA TRP A 79 -3.64 -10.91 -9.23
C TRP A 79 -2.42 -10.29 -9.89
N THR A 80 -2.11 -9.03 -9.61
CA THR A 80 -1.10 -8.29 -10.39
C THR A 80 0.14 -7.93 -9.58
N SER A 81 0.10 -8.03 -8.27
CA SER A 81 1.19 -7.56 -7.39
C SER A 81 1.28 -8.38 -6.09
N PRO A 82 1.62 -9.68 -6.16
CA PRO A 82 2.01 -10.42 -4.96
C PRO A 82 3.21 -9.75 -4.28
N VAL A 83 3.27 -9.89 -2.97
CA VAL A 83 4.46 -9.50 -2.19
C VAL A 83 5.12 -10.77 -1.68
N ILE A 84 6.45 -10.83 -1.76
CA ILE A 84 7.23 -11.94 -1.21
C ILE A 84 8.01 -11.38 -0.02
N THR A 85 7.83 -11.98 1.15
CA THR A 85 8.57 -11.61 2.36
C THR A 85 10.00 -12.15 2.30
N TRP A 86 10.88 -11.61 3.14
CA TRP A 86 12.30 -12.01 3.18
C TRP A 86 12.48 -13.50 3.55
N ASP A 87 11.54 -14.09 4.29
CA ASP A 87 11.49 -15.50 4.69
C ASP A 87 10.66 -16.38 3.74
N GLY A 88 10.30 -15.86 2.56
CA GLY A 88 9.75 -16.64 1.45
C GLY A 88 8.22 -16.75 1.40
N PHE A 89 7.46 -16.13 2.32
CA PHE A 89 6.00 -16.15 2.24
C PHE A 89 5.48 -15.25 1.12
N MET A 90 4.55 -15.78 0.32
CA MET A 90 3.83 -15.01 -0.71
C MET A 90 2.52 -14.46 -0.14
N LEU A 91 2.32 -13.15 -0.26
CA LEU A 91 1.21 -12.42 0.30
C LEU A 91 0.30 -11.84 -0.80
N PRO A 92 -1.00 -11.63 -0.52
CA PRO A 92 -1.96 -11.06 -1.47
C PRO A 92 -1.62 -9.63 -1.89
N CYS A 93 -1.07 -8.83 -0.97
CA CYS A 93 -0.68 -7.44 -1.21
C CYS A 93 0.21 -6.92 -0.07
N CYS A 94 0.74 -5.71 -0.23
CA CYS A 94 1.60 -5.08 0.78
C CYS A 94 0.87 -4.61 2.06
N PHE A 95 -0.47 -4.70 2.12
CA PHE A 95 -1.24 -4.38 3.33
C PHE A 95 -1.23 -5.51 4.36
N ASP A 96 -0.87 -6.73 3.97
CA ASP A 96 -0.68 -7.85 4.90
C ASP A 96 0.71 -7.78 5.56
N LYS A 97 0.87 -6.88 6.53
CA LYS A 97 2.18 -6.62 7.16
C LYS A 97 2.73 -7.79 7.96
N ASN A 98 1.84 -8.65 8.46
CA ASN A 98 2.17 -9.75 9.37
C ASN A 98 2.04 -11.13 8.70
N ALA A 99 1.88 -11.17 7.37
CA ALA A 99 1.68 -12.40 6.61
C ALA A 99 0.48 -13.26 7.06
N ALA A 100 -0.55 -12.65 7.64
CA ALA A 100 -1.73 -13.34 8.19
C ALA A 100 -2.56 -14.02 7.08
N TYR A 101 -2.48 -13.51 5.86
CA TYR A 101 -3.20 -14.02 4.68
C TYR A 101 -2.25 -14.63 3.65
N SER A 102 -1.09 -15.13 4.07
CA SER A 102 -0.11 -15.78 3.21
C SER A 102 -0.71 -16.92 2.39
N TYR A 103 -0.36 -16.95 1.10
CA TYR A 103 -0.74 -17.99 0.16
C TYR A 103 0.09 -19.27 0.34
N GLY A 104 1.30 -19.15 0.90
CA GLY A 104 2.27 -20.24 1.05
C GLY A 104 3.70 -19.73 1.12
N ASN A 105 4.67 -20.64 1.30
CA ASN A 105 6.10 -20.31 1.38
C ASN A 105 6.85 -20.86 0.15
N LEU A 106 7.54 -19.96 -0.56
CA LEU A 106 8.29 -20.25 -1.78
C LEU A 106 9.59 -21.05 -1.55
N ASN A 107 10.03 -21.20 -0.31
CA ASN A 107 11.12 -22.11 0.05
C ASN A 107 10.67 -23.59 0.05
N GLN A 108 9.36 -23.84 0.02
CA GLN A 108 8.77 -25.18 0.09
C GLN A 108 7.98 -25.56 -1.17
N SER A 109 7.51 -24.57 -1.94
CA SER A 109 6.66 -24.81 -3.11
C SER A 109 6.96 -23.80 -4.20
N SER A 110 6.69 -24.17 -5.46
CA SER A 110 6.86 -23.27 -6.59
C SER A 110 5.87 -22.09 -6.53
N PHE A 111 6.22 -21.02 -7.25
CA PHE A 111 5.34 -19.86 -7.41
C PHE A 111 3.93 -20.26 -7.85
N TRP A 112 3.81 -21.14 -8.85
CA TRP A 112 2.52 -21.48 -9.43
C TRP A 112 1.64 -22.32 -8.51
N GLU A 113 2.23 -23.22 -7.73
CA GLU A 113 1.52 -23.99 -6.71
C GLU A 113 0.94 -23.08 -5.64
N VAL A 114 1.74 -22.12 -5.16
CA VAL A 114 1.29 -21.14 -4.15
C VAL A 114 0.24 -20.19 -4.75
N TRP A 115 0.49 -19.68 -5.96
CA TRP A 115 -0.34 -18.68 -6.62
C TRP A 115 -1.70 -19.19 -7.07
N LYS A 116 -1.78 -20.47 -7.50
CA LYS A 116 -3.03 -21.15 -7.88
C LYS A 116 -3.60 -22.01 -6.74
N GLY A 117 -2.92 -22.07 -5.60
CA GLY A 117 -3.28 -22.90 -4.47
C GLY A 117 -4.57 -22.44 -3.78
N GLY A 118 -5.13 -23.32 -2.95
CA GLY A 118 -6.39 -23.10 -2.26
C GLY A 118 -6.41 -21.84 -1.40
N LYS A 119 -5.32 -21.52 -0.68
CA LYS A 119 -5.22 -20.30 0.12
C LYS A 119 -5.36 -19.03 -0.72
N ALA A 120 -4.70 -18.98 -1.88
CA ALA A 120 -4.81 -17.87 -2.81
C ALA A 120 -6.22 -17.74 -3.39
N MET A 121 -6.82 -18.84 -3.83
CA MET A 121 -8.19 -18.88 -4.37
C MET A 121 -9.22 -18.43 -3.33
N LEU A 122 -9.13 -18.92 -2.09
CA LEU A 122 -10.04 -18.57 -1.00
C LEU A 122 -9.95 -17.08 -0.65
N PHE A 123 -8.74 -16.52 -0.55
CA PHE A 123 -8.57 -15.10 -0.29
C PHE A 123 -9.20 -14.25 -1.41
N ARG A 124 -8.95 -14.64 -2.66
CA ARG A 124 -9.51 -13.98 -3.84
C ARG A 124 -11.02 -13.99 -3.85
N GLN A 125 -11.63 -15.14 -3.55
CA GLN A 125 -13.07 -15.29 -3.43
C GLN A 125 -13.64 -14.42 -2.31
N LYS A 126 -12.97 -14.36 -1.14
CA LYS A 126 -13.38 -13.51 -0.01
C LYS A 126 -13.47 -12.05 -0.40
N VAL A 127 -12.43 -11.52 -1.05
CA VAL A 127 -12.40 -10.11 -1.43
C VAL A 127 -13.37 -9.79 -2.59
N PHE A 128 -13.67 -10.75 -3.48
CA PHE A 128 -14.62 -10.53 -4.58
C PHE A 128 -16.11 -10.65 -4.16
N TYR A 129 -16.43 -11.62 -3.30
CA TYR A 129 -17.82 -12.03 -3.08
C TYR A 129 -18.30 -11.90 -1.64
N GLN A 130 -17.42 -11.72 -0.65
CA GLN A 130 -17.81 -11.79 0.76
C GLN A 130 -17.74 -10.42 1.46
N ILE A 131 -18.78 -10.16 2.26
CA ILE A 131 -18.85 -9.08 3.24
C ILE A 131 -18.99 -9.75 4.62
N PRO A 132 -18.15 -9.43 5.62
CA PRO A 132 -17.09 -8.41 5.57
C PRO A 132 -15.85 -8.86 4.80
N SER A 133 -15.20 -7.90 4.13
CA SER A 133 -13.90 -8.12 3.50
C SER A 133 -12.80 -8.39 4.55
N PRO A 134 -11.68 -9.03 4.18
CA PRO A 134 -10.52 -9.21 5.07
C PRO A 134 -10.07 -7.90 5.72
N GLU A 135 -9.55 -7.98 6.94
CA GLU A 135 -9.16 -6.81 7.75
C GLU A 135 -8.21 -5.86 6.99
N ILE A 136 -7.24 -6.43 6.27
CA ILE A 136 -6.27 -5.69 5.48
C ILE A 136 -6.91 -4.85 4.35
N CYS A 137 -8.12 -5.21 3.91
CA CYS A 137 -8.87 -4.48 2.91
C CYS A 137 -9.61 -3.28 3.50
N LEU A 138 -9.96 -3.31 4.80
CA LEU A 138 -10.76 -2.27 5.46
C LEU A 138 -9.99 -0.95 5.61
N THR A 139 -8.65 -1.01 5.66
CA THR A 139 -7.77 0.17 5.77
C THR A 139 -7.01 0.46 4.47
N CYS A 140 -7.35 -0.25 3.39
CA CYS A 140 -6.74 -0.10 2.08
C CYS A 140 -7.16 1.24 1.44
N ILE A 141 -6.18 1.98 0.93
CA ILE A 141 -6.39 3.28 0.26
C ILE A 141 -6.24 3.18 -1.27
N GLU A 142 -6.02 1.96 -1.75
CA GLU A 142 -5.87 1.63 -3.18
C GLU A 142 -7.23 1.40 -3.85
#